data_AF-A0A7C3SGD8-F1
#
_entry.id   AF-A0A7C3SGD8-F1
#
_cell.length_a   1.000
_cell.length_b   1.000
_cell.length_c   1.000
_cell.angle_alpha   90.00
_cell.angle_beta   90.00
_cell.angle_gamma   90.00
#
_symmetry.space_group_name_H-M   'P 1'
#
loop_
_entity.id
_entity.type
_entity.pdbx_description
1 polymer ?
#
loop_
_entity_poly.entity_id
_entity_poly.type
_entity_poly.pdbx_seq_one_letter_code
_entity_poly.pdbx_strand_id
1 'polypeptide(L)'
;MVVLGGLVGGVLCGVLQVDLPAAVVVMEDGRLIPGKLGPPIPSVGNIGRIPPESDIVPLILFLDDDLRRIFLPRRQVREVRQEEGPVEEKFRIWQRVMRGGPTVQSVGPILRIQPFDEYGRRILTMSTARGPVDI
;
A
#
# COMPACT_ATOMS: atom_id res chain seq x y z
N MET A 1 -13.00 -33.72 -34.02
CA MET A 1 -13.03 -32.55 -34.92
C MET A 1 -12.33 -31.42 -34.18
N VAL A 2 -11.13 -31.07 -34.63
CA VAL A 2 -10.21 -30.11 -34.03
C VAL A 2 -10.65 -28.69 -34.39
N VAL A 3 -10.71 -27.78 -33.42
CA VAL A 3 -10.34 -26.37 -33.64
C VAL A 3 -9.62 -25.87 -32.39
N LEU A 4 -8.30 -25.71 -32.54
CA LEU A 4 -7.42 -24.91 -31.69
C LEU A 4 -7.83 -23.43 -31.81
N GLY A 5 -7.93 -22.73 -30.69
CA GLY A 5 -8.00 -21.28 -30.63
C GLY A 5 -7.19 -20.78 -29.45
N GLY A 6 -5.94 -20.40 -29.71
CA GLY A 6 -4.98 -19.99 -28.70
C GLY A 6 -5.44 -18.75 -27.93
N LEU A 7 -5.27 -18.81 -26.60
CA LEU A 7 -5.45 -17.67 -25.72
C LEU A 7 -4.08 -17.34 -25.14
N VAL A 8 -3.48 -16.28 -25.71
CA VAL A 8 -2.21 -15.70 -25.28
C VAL A 8 -2.32 -15.32 -23.81
N GLY A 9 -1.50 -15.96 -22.98
CA GLY A 9 -1.43 -15.74 -21.55
C GLY A 9 -0.96 -14.34 -21.22
N GLY A 10 -1.89 -13.50 -20.77
CA GLY A 10 -1.57 -12.33 -19.96
C GLY A 10 -1.55 -12.75 -18.49
N VAL A 11 -0.38 -13.09 -17.96
CA VAL A 11 -0.21 -13.24 -16.51
C VAL A 11 -0.23 -11.84 -15.92
N LEU A 12 -1.42 -11.39 -15.49
CA LEU A 12 -1.57 -10.24 -14.63
C LEU A 12 -1.03 -10.65 -13.25
N CYS A 13 0.25 -10.38 -13.00
CA CYS A 13 0.84 -10.52 -11.67
C CYS A 13 0.30 -9.36 -10.81
N GLY A 14 -0.90 -9.56 -10.27
CA GLY A 14 -1.47 -8.67 -9.26
C GLY A 14 -0.61 -8.75 -8.01
N VAL A 15 0.02 -7.64 -7.63
CA VAL A 15 0.65 -7.51 -6.31
C VAL A 15 -0.48 -7.61 -5.29
N LEU A 16 -0.64 -8.80 -4.69
CA LEU A 16 -1.52 -8.99 -3.54
C LEU A 16 -0.94 -8.14 -2.40
N GLN A 17 -1.49 -6.94 -2.20
CA GLN A 17 -1.30 -6.22 -0.95
C GLN A 17 -2.00 -7.04 0.13
N VAL A 18 -1.20 -7.79 0.89
CA VAL A 18 -1.67 -8.44 2.10
C VAL A 18 -1.79 -7.33 3.14
N ASP A 19 -3.01 -6.84 3.35
CA ASP A 19 -3.31 -6.07 4.55
C ASP A 19 -3.21 -7.01 5.74
N LEU A 20 -2.07 -6.95 6.43
CA LEU A 20 -1.87 -7.68 7.67
C LEU A 20 -2.79 -7.07 8.73
N PRO A 21 -3.60 -7.88 9.43
CA PRO A 21 -4.48 -7.37 10.47
C PRO A 21 -3.65 -6.66 11.54
N ALA A 22 -4.09 -5.46 11.93
CA ALA A 22 -3.51 -4.76 13.06
C ALA A 22 -3.64 -5.64 14.31
N ALA A 23 -2.55 -5.78 15.06
CA ALA A 23 -2.48 -6.50 16.30
C ALA A 23 -1.92 -5.59 17.39
N VAL A 24 -2.36 -5.79 18.62
CA VAL A 24 -1.83 -5.12 19.80
C VAL A 24 -0.99 -6.12 20.58
N VAL A 25 0.30 -5.86 20.67
CA VAL A 25 1.23 -6.68 21.45
C VAL A 25 1.31 -6.13 22.87
N VAL A 26 0.97 -6.97 23.83
CA VAL A 26 1.08 -6.66 25.26
C VAL A 26 2.42 -7.16 25.76
N MET A 27 3.23 -6.24 26.27
CA MET A 27 4.53 -6.54 26.86
C MET A 27 4.38 -6.95 28.34
N GLU A 28 5.37 -7.65 28.90
CA GLU A 28 5.41 -8.00 30.32
C GLU A 28 5.40 -6.77 31.25
N ASP A 29 5.96 -5.65 30.79
CA ASP A 29 5.95 -4.36 31.49
C ASP A 29 4.60 -3.63 31.42
N GLY A 30 3.60 -4.21 30.74
CA GLY A 30 2.27 -3.65 30.57
C GLY A 30 2.12 -2.67 29.41
N ARG A 31 3.18 -2.42 28.61
CA ARG A 31 3.07 -1.59 27.41
C ARG A 31 2.24 -2.28 26.33
N LEU A 32 1.45 -1.49 25.61
CA LEU A 32 0.64 -1.91 24.47
C LEU A 32 1.25 -1.32 23.20
N ILE A 33 1.67 -2.18 22.27
CA ILE A 33 2.30 -1.78 21.02
C ILE A 33 1.37 -2.19 19.88
N PRO A 34 0.63 -1.24 19.26
CA PRO A 34 -0.19 -1.53 18.10
C PRO A 34 0.69 -1.62 16.85
N GLY A 35 0.33 -2.51 15.92
CA GLY A 35 0.96 -2.59 14.61
C GLY A 35 0.56 -3.84 13.85
N LYS A 36 0.90 -3.88 12.56
CA LYS A 36 0.70 -5.04 11.71
C LYS A 36 1.72 -6.11 12.08
N LEU A 37 1.25 -7.30 12.44
CA LEU A 37 2.12 -8.40 12.82
C LEU A 37 2.70 -9.05 11.56
N GLY A 38 4.02 -8.98 11.37
CA GLY A 38 4.67 -9.72 10.30
C GLY A 38 5.23 -11.07 10.78
N PRO A 39 5.89 -11.82 9.88
CA PRO A 39 6.43 -13.13 10.21
C PRO A 39 7.49 -12.99 11.32
N PRO A 40 7.47 -13.87 12.33
CA PRO A 40 8.48 -13.83 13.36
C PRO A 40 9.84 -14.23 12.78
N ILE A 41 10.88 -13.52 13.17
CA ILE A 41 12.23 -13.68 12.61
C ILE A 41 13.18 -14.27 13.65
N PRO A 42 14.15 -15.10 13.22
CA PRO A 42 15.16 -15.64 14.12
C PRO A 42 16.27 -14.63 14.44
N SER A 43 16.52 -13.66 13.57
CA SER A 43 17.59 -12.65 13.72
C SER A 43 17.27 -11.37 12.95
N VAL A 44 17.76 -10.23 13.44
CA VAL A 44 17.71 -8.92 12.75
C VAL A 44 18.90 -8.75 11.78
N GLY A 45 19.99 -9.49 11.99
CA GLY A 45 21.22 -9.39 11.21
C GLY A 45 21.24 -10.31 9.98
N ASN A 46 22.28 -10.15 9.16
CA ASN A 46 22.49 -10.96 7.96
C ASN A 46 22.73 -12.42 8.35
N ILE A 47 21.75 -13.29 8.07
CA ILE A 47 21.88 -14.73 8.28
C ILE A 47 22.63 -15.27 7.06
N GLY A 48 23.93 -15.49 7.17
CA GLY A 48 24.75 -16.02 6.06
C GLY A 48 24.34 -17.43 5.61
N ARG A 49 23.50 -18.12 6.37
CA ARG A 49 22.95 -19.44 6.06
C ARG A 49 21.55 -19.56 6.66
N ILE A 50 20.53 -19.72 5.81
CA ILE A 50 19.17 -20.00 6.27
C ILE A 50 19.20 -21.37 6.98
N PRO A 51 18.88 -21.45 8.29
CA PRO A 51 18.84 -22.72 9.00
C PRO A 51 17.73 -23.61 8.42
N PRO A 52 17.85 -24.95 8.48
CA PRO A 52 16.74 -25.83 8.16
C PRO A 52 15.53 -25.50 9.06
N GLU A 53 14.33 -25.58 8.49
CA GLU A 53 13.06 -25.12 9.09
C GLU A 53 12.77 -25.72 10.48
N SER A 54 13.36 -26.88 10.79
CA SER A 54 13.22 -27.59 12.06
C SER A 54 13.88 -26.89 13.27
N ASP A 55 14.91 -26.06 13.06
CA ASP A 55 15.73 -25.49 14.14
C ASP A 55 15.51 -23.98 14.31
N ILE A 56 14.59 -23.40 13.56
CA ILE A 56 14.31 -21.96 13.61
C ILE A 56 13.43 -21.68 14.83
N VAL A 57 14.05 -21.26 15.94
CA VAL A 57 13.32 -20.71 17.07
C VAL A 57 13.02 -19.22 16.79
N PRO A 58 11.75 -18.82 16.60
CA PRO A 58 11.39 -17.42 16.38
C PRO A 58 11.57 -16.62 17.68
N LEU A 59 12.76 -16.04 17.87
CA LEU A 59 13.10 -15.26 19.06
C LEU A 59 12.59 -13.83 19.01
N ILE A 60 12.28 -13.32 17.81
CA ILE A 60 11.97 -11.91 17.58
C ILE A 60 10.61 -11.79 16.91
N LEU A 61 9.75 -10.97 17.51
CA LEU A 61 8.47 -10.56 16.95
C LEU A 61 8.68 -9.26 16.15
N PHE A 62 8.06 -9.20 14.98
CA PHE A 62 8.15 -8.06 14.08
C PHE A 62 6.80 -7.36 13.94
N LEU A 63 6.77 -6.07 14.20
CA LEU A 63 5.62 -5.20 14.03
C LEU A 63 5.94 -4.06 13.06
N ASP A 64 4.98 -3.73 12.20
CA ASP A 64 5.05 -2.60 11.28
C ASP A 64 3.85 -1.66 11.53
N ASP A 65 4.11 -0.38 11.82
CA ASP A 65 3.06 0.65 12.01
C ASP A 65 2.88 1.55 10.77
N ASP A 66 3.31 1.06 9.58
CA ASP A 66 3.40 1.77 8.29
C ASP A 66 4.41 2.92 8.24
N LEU A 67 4.96 3.34 9.39
CA LEU A 67 6.00 4.37 9.49
C LEU A 67 7.32 3.83 10.05
N ARG A 68 7.24 2.85 10.94
CA ARG A 68 8.31 2.33 11.78
C ARG A 68 8.18 0.82 11.88
N ARG A 69 9.35 0.19 11.87
CA ARG A 69 9.51 -1.24 12.11
C ARG A 69 10.02 -1.47 13.51
N ILE A 70 9.27 -2.22 14.30
CA ILE A 70 9.55 -2.48 15.72
C ILE A 70 9.91 -3.96 15.87
N PHE A 71 11.10 -4.22 16.40
CA PHE A 71 11.59 -5.56 16.71
C PHE A 71 11.51 -5.81 18.20
N LEU A 72 10.72 -6.79 18.61
CA LEU A 72 10.48 -7.11 20.03
C LEU A 72 11.03 -8.51 20.36
N PRO A 73 11.75 -8.66 21.49
CA PRO A 73 12.15 -9.99 21.95
C PRO A 73 10.92 -10.76 22.44
N ARG A 74 10.69 -11.96 21.89
CA ARG A 74 9.50 -12.78 22.20
C ARG A 74 9.37 -13.11 23.69
N ARG A 75 10.48 -13.13 24.43
CA ARG A 75 10.51 -13.37 25.88
C ARG A 75 9.85 -12.26 26.71
N GLN A 76 9.72 -11.05 26.18
CA GLN A 76 9.09 -9.92 26.87
C GLN A 76 7.64 -9.72 26.44
N VAL A 77 7.13 -10.57 25.55
CA VAL A 77 5.75 -10.52 25.06
C VAL A 77 4.89 -11.37 25.97
N ARG A 78 3.92 -10.75 26.63
CA ARG A 78 2.94 -11.43 27.46
C ARG A 78 1.86 -12.09 26.61
N GLU A 79 1.29 -11.35 25.68
CA GLU A 79 0.26 -11.84 24.76
C GLU A 79 0.16 -10.97 23.50
N VAL A 80 -0.41 -11.53 22.44
CA VAL A 80 -0.69 -10.83 21.18
C VAL A 80 -2.20 -10.83 20.99
N ARG A 81 -2.82 -9.66 20.99
CA ARG A 81 -4.26 -9.49 20.78
C ARG A 81 -4.50 -9.05 19.34
N GLN A 82 -5.34 -9.79 18.62
CA GLN A 82 -5.85 -9.32 17.33
C GLN A 82 -7.09 -8.47 17.62
N GLU A 83 -6.88 -7.17 17.75
CA GLU A 83 -7.95 -6.19 17.93
C GLU A 83 -8.13 -5.43 16.61
N GLU A 84 -9.37 -5.06 16.28
CA GLU A 84 -9.60 -4.12 15.19
C GLU A 84 -8.86 -2.83 15.53
N GLY A 85 -7.87 -2.47 14.70
CA GLY A 85 -7.00 -1.32 14.91
C GLY A 85 -7.78 -0.01 15.04
N PRO A 86 -7.11 1.08 15.46
CA PRO A 86 -7.75 2.38 15.57
C PRO A 86 -8.43 2.77 14.25
N VAL A 87 -9.64 3.34 14.35
CA VAL A 87 -10.41 3.77 13.18
C VAL A 87 -9.60 4.81 12.40
N GLU A 88 -9.19 4.46 11.19
CA GLU A 88 -8.50 5.40 10.30
C GLU A 88 -9.42 6.57 9.94
N GLU A 89 -8.98 7.79 10.27
CA GLU A 89 -9.70 9.00 9.86
C GLU A 89 -9.47 9.27 8.38
N LYS A 90 -10.51 9.06 7.57
CA LYS A 90 -10.46 9.34 6.14
C LYS A 90 -10.79 10.81 5.87
N PHE A 91 -9.78 11.60 5.57
CA PHE A 91 -9.96 12.96 5.09
C PHE A 91 -10.43 12.96 3.63
N ARG A 92 -11.63 13.52 3.38
CA ARG A 92 -12.13 13.73 2.02
C ARG A 92 -11.61 15.06 1.50
N ILE A 93 -10.73 15.01 0.50
CA ILE A 93 -10.32 16.21 -0.22
C ILE A 93 -11.45 16.61 -1.16
N TRP A 94 -12.03 17.80 -0.94
CA TRP A 94 -13.10 18.30 -1.80
C TRP A 94 -12.51 18.73 -3.14
N GLN A 95 -12.74 17.93 -4.17
CA GLN A 95 -12.36 18.24 -5.55
C GLN A 95 -13.60 18.38 -6.44
N ARG A 96 -13.59 19.42 -7.27
CA ARG A 96 -14.61 19.61 -8.30
C ARG A 96 -14.28 18.69 -9.48
N VAL A 97 -14.70 17.44 -9.37
CA VAL A 97 -14.60 16.48 -10.47
C VAL A 97 -15.74 16.72 -11.48
N MET A 98 -15.42 16.58 -12.77
CA MET A 98 -16.45 16.53 -13.81
C MET A 98 -17.39 15.35 -13.51
N ARG A 99 -18.68 15.63 -13.29
CA ARG A 99 -19.70 14.60 -13.02
C ARG A 99 -20.26 13.96 -14.29
N GLY A 100 -19.97 14.53 -15.44
CA GLY A 100 -20.40 14.06 -16.76
C GLY A 100 -19.88 15.01 -17.85
N GLY A 101 -19.68 14.47 -19.05
CA GLY A 101 -19.13 15.21 -20.17
C GLY A 101 -18.39 14.30 -21.14
N PRO A 102 -17.93 14.83 -22.28
CA PRO A 102 -17.11 14.07 -23.23
C PRO A 102 -15.78 13.67 -22.58
N THR A 103 -15.54 12.37 -22.46
CA THR A 103 -14.26 11.83 -21.99
C THR A 103 -13.16 12.09 -23.02
N VAL A 104 -12.08 12.74 -22.60
CA VAL A 104 -10.87 12.89 -23.41
C VAL A 104 -10.08 11.59 -23.31
N GLN A 105 -10.07 10.77 -24.37
CA GLN A 105 -9.34 9.49 -24.39
C GLN A 105 -7.83 9.68 -24.62
N SER A 106 -7.45 10.70 -25.38
CA SER A 106 -6.06 11.02 -25.68
C SER A 106 -5.86 12.53 -25.75
N VAL A 107 -4.71 12.97 -25.24
CA VAL A 107 -4.25 14.34 -25.27
C VAL A 107 -2.95 14.43 -26.08
N GLY A 108 -2.85 15.46 -26.90
CA GLY A 108 -1.67 15.84 -27.65
C GLY A 108 -0.82 16.86 -26.89
N PRO A 109 0.01 17.66 -27.57
CA PRO A 109 0.89 18.61 -26.92
C PRO A 109 0.12 19.71 -26.17
N ILE A 110 0.78 20.27 -25.15
CA ILE A 110 0.27 21.42 -24.39
C ILE A 110 0.39 22.67 -25.26
N LEU A 111 -0.73 23.37 -25.43
CA LEU A 111 -0.82 24.59 -26.22
C LEU A 111 -0.67 25.85 -25.34
N ARG A 112 -1.17 25.81 -24.11
CA ARG A 112 -1.12 26.94 -23.17
C ARG A 112 -1.12 26.44 -21.73
N ILE A 113 -0.40 27.16 -20.86
CA ILE A 113 -0.36 26.92 -19.42
C ILE A 113 -0.77 28.20 -18.72
N GLN A 114 -1.79 28.13 -17.85
CA GLN A 114 -2.18 29.23 -16.98
C GLN A 114 -1.36 29.22 -15.68
N PRO A 115 -1.11 30.38 -15.05
CA PRO A 115 -0.52 30.43 -13.71
C PRO A 115 -1.43 29.74 -12.69
N PHE A 116 -0.88 29.42 -11.52
CA PHE A 116 -1.65 28.80 -10.45
C PHE A 116 -2.76 29.72 -9.93
N ASP A 117 -3.93 29.14 -9.67
CA ASP A 117 -5.04 29.80 -8.98
C ASP A 117 -4.77 29.88 -7.46
N GLU A 118 -5.67 30.57 -6.74
CA GLU A 118 -5.60 30.72 -5.28
C GLU A 118 -5.68 29.39 -4.51
N TYR A 119 -6.06 28.30 -5.18
CA TYR A 119 -6.15 26.93 -4.63
C TYR A 119 -5.02 26.02 -5.15
N GLY A 120 -4.00 26.57 -5.82
CA GLY A 120 -2.85 25.82 -6.34
C GLY A 120 -3.14 24.95 -7.57
N ARG A 121 -4.23 25.21 -8.30
CA ARG A 121 -4.58 24.53 -9.56
C ARG A 121 -4.12 25.34 -10.76
N ARG A 122 -3.80 24.68 -11.86
CA ARG A 122 -3.49 25.32 -13.15
C ARG A 122 -4.33 24.67 -14.24
N ILE A 123 -4.78 25.49 -15.19
CA ILE A 123 -5.51 25.01 -16.36
C ILE A 123 -4.52 24.87 -17.52
N LEU A 124 -4.48 23.68 -18.10
CA LEU A 124 -3.68 23.38 -19.29
C LEU A 124 -4.60 23.25 -20.50
N THR A 125 -4.36 24.06 -21.53
CA THR A 125 -5.02 23.87 -22.81
C THR A 125 -4.23 22.83 -23.60
N MET A 126 -4.82 21.67 -23.87
CA MET A 126 -4.19 20.57 -24.61
C MET A 126 -4.93 20.30 -25.92
N SER A 127 -4.19 19.94 -26.96
CA SER A 127 -4.80 19.52 -28.24
C SER A 127 -5.45 18.15 -28.08
N THR A 128 -6.71 17.97 -28.46
CA THR A 128 -7.38 16.66 -28.51
C THR A 128 -7.87 16.36 -29.93
N ALA A 129 -8.35 15.14 -30.18
CA ALA A 129 -8.91 14.75 -31.48
C ALA A 129 -10.13 15.59 -31.91
N ARG A 130 -10.81 16.27 -30.96
CA ARG A 130 -11.96 17.14 -31.22
C ARG A 130 -11.61 18.63 -31.17
N GLY A 131 -10.32 18.96 -31.05
CA GLY A 131 -9.81 20.31 -30.89
C GLY A 131 -9.20 20.58 -29.51
N PRO A 132 -8.75 21.81 -29.25
CA PRO A 132 -8.18 22.20 -27.96
C PRO A 132 -9.20 22.09 -26.82
N VAL A 133 -8.79 21.51 -25.69
CA VAL A 133 -9.61 21.39 -24.46
C VAL A 133 -8.79 21.86 -23.26
N ASP A 134 -9.45 22.58 -22.36
CA ASP A 134 -8.90 23.01 -21.08
C ASP A 134 -9.07 21.91 -20.02
N ILE A 135 -7.95 21.53 -19.39
CA ILE A 135 -7.84 20.44 -18.41
C ILE A 135 -7.28 20.99 -17.10
#